data_AF-A0A8J5S5R0-F1
#
_entry.id   AF-A0A8J5S5R0-F1
#
_cell.length_a   1.000
_cell.length_b   1.000
_cell.length_c   1.000
_cell.angle_alpha   90.00
_cell.angle_beta   90.00
_cell.angle_gamma   90.00
#
_symmetry.space_group_name_H-M   'P 1'
#
loop_
_entity.id
_entity.type
_entity.pdbx_description
1 polymer ?
#
loop_
_entity_poly.entity_id
_entity_poly.type
_entity_poly.pdbx_seq_one_letter_code
_entity_poly.pdbx_strand_id
1 'polypeptide(L)'
;MPYPSPHRPLAAPRHSLCTRLTLSQAATTRKALSTTGVPAEAADDYTFIDVWKNVAPNFEAPKTPSSRMQPHLPTPVAIPSKLTINFVVA
;
A
#
# COMPACT_ATOMS: atom_id res chain seq x y z
N MET A 1 73.48 27.46 27.12
CA MET A 1 73.68 26.07 27.56
C MET A 1 72.47 25.24 27.15
N PRO A 2 72.61 24.36 26.15
CA PRO A 2 71.54 23.47 25.66
C PRO A 2 71.66 22.08 26.30
N TYR A 3 70.58 21.42 26.73
CA TYR A 3 70.54 19.95 26.97
C TYR A 3 69.10 19.47 27.29
N PRO A 4 68.76 18.18 27.10
CA PRO A 4 68.10 17.71 25.88
C PRO A 4 66.69 17.15 26.13
N SER A 5 65.90 17.03 25.05
CA SER A 5 64.68 16.21 25.05
C SER A 5 64.99 14.74 25.27
N PRO A 6 64.27 14.03 26.15
CA PRO A 6 64.28 12.58 26.18
C PRO A 6 63.09 11.99 25.39
N HIS A 7 63.47 11.26 24.35
CA HIS A 7 62.88 9.99 23.88
C HIS A 7 61.34 9.89 23.72
N ARG A 8 60.95 9.89 22.44
CA ARG A 8 59.68 9.38 21.89
C ARG A 8 59.50 7.88 22.24
N PRO A 9 58.38 7.48 22.87
CA PRO A 9 57.73 6.22 22.56
C PRO A 9 56.79 6.46 21.37
N LEU A 10 57.02 5.73 20.28
CA LEU A 10 56.14 5.66 19.13
C LEU A 10 54.83 5.00 19.62
N ALA A 11 53.85 5.80 20.03
CA ALA A 11 52.53 5.30 20.36
C ALA A 11 51.97 4.63 19.10
N ALA A 12 51.73 3.33 19.22
CA ALA A 12 51.26 2.44 18.16
C ALA A 12 50.06 3.04 17.42
N PRO A 13 49.94 2.79 16.11
CA PRO A 13 48.76 3.19 15.36
C PRO A 13 47.54 2.49 15.95
N ARG A 14 46.67 3.25 16.61
CA ARG A 14 45.30 2.80 16.87
C ARG A 14 44.59 2.85 15.52
N HIS A 15 44.76 1.80 14.73
CA HIS A 15 43.90 1.54 13.59
C HIS A 15 42.49 1.48 14.16
N SER A 16 41.76 2.58 14.04
CA SER A 16 40.34 2.60 14.31
C SER A 16 39.75 1.67 13.27
N LEU A 17 39.52 0.41 13.66
CA LEU A 17 38.73 -0.55 12.90
C LEU A 17 37.32 0.02 12.87
N CYS A 18 37.09 0.93 11.92
CA CYS A 18 35.79 1.43 11.59
C CYS A 18 35.09 0.26 10.88
N THR A 19 34.49 -0.62 11.68
CA THR A 19 33.64 -1.69 11.19
C THR A 19 32.51 -1.04 10.40
N ARG A 20 32.64 -1.03 9.07
CA ARG A 20 31.57 -0.62 8.16
C ARG A 20 30.46 -1.64 8.31
N LEU A 21 29.46 -1.31 9.12
CA LEU A 21 28.19 -2.02 9.10
C LEU A 21 27.56 -1.76 7.72
N THR A 22 27.68 -2.74 6.84
CA THR A 22 26.92 -2.77 5.60
C THR A 22 25.46 -2.96 5.99
N LEU A 23 24.63 -1.92 5.81
CA LEU A 23 23.18 -2.09 5.83
C LEU A 23 22.82 -3.05 4.69
N SER A 24 22.53 -4.30 5.06
CA SER A 24 21.80 -5.21 4.20
C SER A 24 20.43 -4.57 3.94
N GLN A 25 20.22 -4.07 2.72
CA GLN A 25 18.88 -3.67 2.31
C GLN A 25 18.05 -4.94 2.16
N ALA A 26 17.22 -5.22 3.17
CA ALA A 26 16.19 -6.23 3.06
C ALA A 26 15.25 -5.81 1.92
N ALA A 27 15.25 -6.59 0.84
CA ALA A 27 14.28 -6.41 -0.23
C ALA A 27 12.88 -6.71 0.33
N THR A 28 12.14 -5.67 0.67
CA THR A 28 10.70 -5.79 0.96
C THR A 28 10.01 -6.16 -0.34
N THR A 29 9.78 -7.45 -0.55
CA THR A 29 8.90 -7.94 -1.60
C THR A 29 7.50 -7.39 -1.33
N ARG A 30 7.09 -6.35 -2.06
CA ARG A 30 5.72 -5.86 -2.04
C ARG A 30 4.83 -6.95 -2.63
N LYS A 31 4.12 -7.67 -1.77
CA LYS A 31 3.13 -8.67 -2.18
C LYS A 31 2.03 -7.92 -2.93
N ALA A 32 1.85 -8.21 -4.21
CA ALA A 32 0.78 -7.61 -5.01
C ALA A 32 -0.57 -8.00 -4.39
N LEU A 33 -1.35 -7.00 -3.97
CA LEU A 33 -2.73 -7.22 -3.56
C LEU A 33 -3.56 -7.45 -4.82
N SER A 34 -3.77 -8.71 -5.19
CA SER A 34 -4.75 -9.07 -6.21
C SER A 34 -6.12 -9.09 -5.56
N THR A 35 -6.92 -8.06 -5.84
CA THR A 35 -8.38 -8.11 -5.62
C THR A 35 -8.97 -9.01 -6.69
N THR A 36 -9.56 -10.13 -6.26
CA THR A 36 -10.44 -10.93 -7.13
C THR A 36 -11.58 -10.03 -7.60
N GLY A 37 -11.78 -9.95 -8.91
CA GLY A 37 -12.87 -9.17 -9.50
C GLY A 37 -14.21 -9.69 -9.00
N VAL A 38 -14.93 -8.84 -8.26
CA VAL A 38 -16.34 -9.07 -7.95
C VAL A 38 -17.09 -8.97 -9.30
N PRO A 39 -17.97 -9.94 -9.63
CA PRO A 39 -18.74 -9.87 -10.87
C PRO A 39 -19.46 -8.52 -10.96
N ALA A 40 -19.29 -7.84 -12.09
CA ALA A 40 -19.76 -6.48 -12.34
C ALA A 40 -21.29 -6.37 -12.53
N GLU A 41 -22.04 -7.37 -12.07
CA GLU A 41 -23.49 -7.36 -12.17
C GLU A 41 -24.04 -6.51 -11.03
N ALA A 42 -24.58 -5.34 -11.38
CA ALA A 42 -25.40 -4.52 -10.51
C ALA A 42 -26.75 -5.24 -10.27
N ALA A 43 -26.69 -6.43 -9.67
CA ALA A 43 -27.87 -7.14 -9.22
C ALA A 43 -28.26 -6.60 -7.84
N ASP A 44 -29.56 -6.49 -7.61
CA ASP A 44 -30.07 -6.24 -6.28
C ASP A 44 -29.54 -7.35 -5.34
N ASP A 45 -28.91 -6.94 -4.23
CA ASP A 45 -28.33 -7.88 -3.27
C ASP A 45 -29.48 -8.65 -2.57
N TYR A 46 -29.96 -9.73 -3.18
CA TYR A 46 -31.13 -10.49 -2.70
C TYR A 46 -30.94 -10.96 -1.25
N THR A 47 -29.71 -11.33 -0.87
CA THR A 47 -29.35 -11.70 0.50
C THR A 47 -29.56 -10.54 1.48
N PHE A 48 -29.22 -9.32 1.08
CA PHE A 48 -29.44 -8.12 1.89
C PHE A 48 -30.93 -7.82 2.03
N ILE A 49 -31.70 -7.92 0.95
CA ILE A 49 -33.15 -7.65 0.96
C ILE A 49 -33.87 -8.61 1.91
N ASP A 50 -33.50 -9.90 1.90
CA ASP A 50 -34.14 -10.89 2.77
C ASP A 50 -33.79 -10.68 4.24
N VAL A 51 -32.55 -10.32 4.55
CA VAL A 51 -32.17 -9.92 5.92
C VAL A 51 -32.87 -8.62 6.33
N TRP A 52 -33.00 -7.65 5.42
CA TRP A 52 -33.66 -6.37 5.68
C TRP A 52 -35.14 -6.55 6.02
N LYS A 53 -35.87 -7.39 5.26
CA LYS A 53 -37.28 -7.71 5.55
C LYS A 53 -37.48 -8.28 6.95
N ASN A 54 -36.50 -9.01 7.49
CA ASN A 54 -36.55 -9.53 8.85
C ASN A 54 -36.29 -8.44 9.91
N VAL A 55 -35.39 -7.50 9.65
CA VAL A 55 -35.01 -6.44 10.61
C VAL A 55 -36.00 -5.27 10.60
N ALA A 56 -36.55 -4.93 9.43
CA ALA A 56 -37.41 -3.77 9.22
C ALA A 56 -38.56 -4.09 8.25
N PRO A 57 -39.56 -4.90 8.66
CA PRO A 57 -40.63 -5.40 7.78
C PRO A 57 -41.56 -4.33 7.22
N ASN A 58 -41.63 -3.15 7.86
CA ASN A 58 -42.48 -2.03 7.42
C ASN A 58 -41.75 -1.05 6.48
N PHE A 59 -40.46 -1.26 6.20
CA PHE A 59 -39.65 -0.35 5.40
C PHE A 59 -39.14 -1.05 4.13
N GLU A 60 -39.25 -0.37 3.00
CA GLU A 60 -38.57 -0.78 1.77
C GLU A 60 -37.05 -0.84 2.00
N ALA A 61 -36.39 -1.84 1.41
CA ALA A 61 -34.94 -1.95 1.49
C ALA A 61 -34.27 -0.73 0.87
N PRO A 62 -33.27 -0.13 1.54
CA PRO A 62 -32.58 1.04 1.00
C PRO A 62 -31.86 0.66 -0.30
N LYS A 63 -31.92 1.55 -1.29
CA LYS A 63 -31.25 1.34 -2.57
C LYS A 63 -29.73 1.36 -2.37
N THR A 64 -29.06 0.27 -2.79
CA THR A 64 -27.61 0.17 -2.68
C THR A 64 -26.95 1.15 -3.65
N PRO A 65 -25.79 1.75 -3.29
CA PRO A 65 -25.04 2.59 -4.20
C PRO A 65 -24.70 1.88 -5.52
N SER A 66 -24.42 0.57 -5.45
CA SER A 66 -24.18 -0.29 -6.62
C SER A 66 -25.33 -0.26 -7.63
N SER A 67 -26.59 -0.21 -7.16
CA SER A 67 -27.77 -0.10 -8.02
C SER A 67 -27.86 1.24 -8.78
N ARG A 68 -27.11 2.26 -8.36
CA ARG A 68 -27.01 3.56 -9.08
C ARG A 68 -25.80 3.64 -10.00
N MET A 69 -24.92 2.64 -9.98
CA MET A 69 -23.69 2.65 -10.77
C MET A 69 -23.85 1.76 -12.00
N GLN A 70 -23.35 2.23 -13.14
CA GLN A 70 -23.20 1.35 -14.30
C GLN A 70 -22.16 0.26 -14.00
N PRO A 71 -22.33 -0.95 -14.55
CA PRO A 71 -21.34 -2.02 -14.50
C PRO A 71 -19.96 -1.49 -14.87
N HIS A 72 -18.97 -1.80 -14.04
CA HIS A 72 -17.61 -1.34 -14.28
C HIS A 72 -17.10 -1.95 -15.60
N LEU A 73 -16.45 -1.13 -16.44
CA LEU A 73 -15.87 -1.63 -17.68
C LEU A 73 -14.80 -2.68 -17.37
N PRO A 74 -14.67 -3.74 -18.20
CA PRO A 74 -13.62 -4.73 -18.05
C PRO A 74 -12.25 -4.07 -18.03
N THR A 75 -11.39 -4.48 -17.10
CA THR A 75 -10.03 -3.93 -16.99
C THR A 75 -9.28 -4.21 -18.30
N PRO A 76 -8.79 -3.18 -19.02
CA PRO A 76 -8.04 -3.40 -20.24
C PRO A 76 -6.70 -4.08 -19.91
N VAL A 77 -6.29 -5.02 -20.77
CA VAL A 77 -5.09 -5.84 -20.58
C VAL A 77 -3.79 -5.02 -20.74
N ALA A 78 -3.87 -3.82 -21.33
CA ALA A 78 -2.76 -2.89 -21.51
C ALA A 78 -3.10 -1.51 -20.98
N ILE A 79 -2.09 -0.77 -20.50
CA ILE A 79 -2.26 0.58 -19.95
C ILE A 79 -2.59 1.55 -21.10
N PRO A 80 -3.75 2.22 -21.08
CA PRO A 80 -4.11 3.17 -22.12
C PRO A 80 -3.32 4.48 -21.98
N SER A 81 -3.01 5.12 -23.11
CA SER A 81 -2.32 6.42 -23.12
C SER A 81 -3.21 7.59 -22.68
N LYS A 82 -4.54 7.45 -22.74
CA LYS A 82 -5.53 8.43 -22.27
C LYS A 82 -6.47 7.75 -21.25
N LEU A 83 -6.49 8.29 -20.03
CA LEU A 83 -7.35 7.81 -18.93
C LEU A 83 -8.39 8.88 -18.59
N THR A 84 -9.66 8.50 -18.53
CA THR A 84 -10.73 9.36 -18.02
C THR A 84 -10.74 9.30 -16.50
N ILE A 85 -10.53 10.44 -15.84
CA ILE A 85 -10.54 10.55 -14.37
C ILE A 85 -11.76 11.38 -13.95
N ASN A 86 -12.56 10.86 -13.03
CA ASN A 86 -13.70 11.57 -12.47
C ASN A 86 -13.26 12.31 -11.20
N PHE A 87 -13.32 13.64 -11.21
CA PHE A 87 -13.11 14.45 -10.01
C PHE A 87 -14.47 14.71 -9.34
N VAL A 88 -14.62 14.23 -8.10
CA VAL A 88 -15.85 14.42 -7.31
C VAL A 88 -15.52 15.41 -6.19
N VAL A 89 -16.42 16.39 -5.98
CA VAL A 89 -16.29 17.32 -4.86
C VAL A 89 -16.88 16.65 -3.61
N ALA A 90 -16.10 16.65 -2.53
CA ALA A 90 -16.52 16.14 -1.23
C ALA A 90 -17.37 17.16 -0.47
#